data_AF-A0A0Q7YWC6-F1
#
_entry.id   AF-A0A0Q7YWC6-F1
#
_cell.length_a   1.000
_cell.length_b   1.000
_cell.length_c   1.000
_cell.angle_alpha   90.00
_cell.angle_beta   90.00
_cell.angle_gamma   90.00
#
_symmetry.space_group_name_H-M   'P 1'
#
loop_
_entity.id
_entity.type
_entity.pdbx_description
1 polymer ?
#
loop_
_entity_poly.entity_id
_entity_poly.type
_entity_poly.pdbx_seq_one_letter_code
_entity_poly.pdbx_strand_id
1 'polypeptide(L)'
;MSGWWFAAGCVALFLIYSLIAARRDKRQAAALAARRDNVGRERFIAMLAGDCERDVAEFLWDELQPEWAYWPVGLTPHPDDDFLKDLPIDDEEPQDWLEHYCNSRGLDWKRWANWDRSQPTTVRNFARWLSKGQASPVEDAA
;
A
#
# COMPACT_ATOMS: atom_id res chain seq x y z
N MET A 1 -38.01 -1.15 25.66
CA MET A 1 -37.58 -1.61 24.31
C MET A 1 -36.89 -2.95 24.48
N SER A 2 -37.29 -3.99 23.75
CA SER A 2 -36.64 -5.31 23.86
C SER A 2 -35.24 -5.26 23.24
N GLY A 3 -34.31 -6.08 23.74
CA GLY A 3 -32.92 -6.13 23.22
C GLY A 3 -32.83 -6.46 21.72
N TRP A 4 -33.86 -7.10 21.15
CA TRP A 4 -33.97 -7.41 19.73
C TRP A 4 -34.09 -6.16 18.85
N TRP A 5 -34.84 -5.14 19.27
CA TRP A 5 -34.96 -3.88 18.52
C TRP A 5 -33.67 -3.07 18.55
N PHE A 6 -32.92 -3.13 19.67
CA PHE A 6 -31.61 -2.51 19.77
C PHE A 6 -30.59 -3.19 18.85
N ALA A 7 -30.53 -4.53 18.86
CA ALA A 7 -29.65 -5.30 17.98
C ALA A 7 -29.98 -5.05 16.49
N ALA A 8 -31.25 -5.06 16.11
CA ALA A 8 -31.68 -4.75 14.74
C ALA A 8 -31.28 -3.32 14.31
N GLY A 9 -31.36 -2.35 15.23
CA GLY A 9 -30.89 -0.99 15.01
C GLY A 9 -29.39 -0.92 14.73
N CYS A 10 -28.57 -1.59 15.53
CA CYS A 10 -27.11 -1.65 15.31
C CYS A 10 -26.75 -2.29 13.95
N VAL A 11 -27.41 -3.41 13.60
CA VAL A 11 -27.19 -4.06 12.30
C VAL A 11 -27.59 -3.15 11.15
N ALA A 12 -28.75 -2.47 11.23
CA ALA A 12 -29.19 -1.55 10.21
C ALA A 12 -28.21 -0.38 10.01
N LEU A 13 -27.72 0.22 11.10
CA LEU A 13 -26.71 1.28 11.06
C LEU A 13 -25.39 0.79 10.42
N PHE A 14 -24.94 -0.41 10.78
CA PHE A 14 -23.74 -1.02 10.19
C PHE A 14 -23.89 -1.25 8.68
N LEU A 15 -25.06 -1.74 8.23
CA LEU A 15 -25.33 -1.94 6.81
C LEU A 15 -25.38 -0.61 6.03
N ILE A 16 -25.99 0.42 6.60
CA ILE A 16 -26.02 1.76 6.01
C ILE A 16 -24.61 2.32 5.90
N TYR A 17 -23.81 2.22 6.97
CA TYR A 17 -22.41 2.64 6.96
C TYR A 17 -21.60 1.92 5.89
N SER A 18 -21.73 0.58 5.82
CA SER A 18 -21.03 -0.26 4.83
C SER A 18 -21.38 0.12 3.40
N LEU A 19 -22.65 0.44 3.11
CA LEU A 19 -23.09 0.89 1.79
C LEU A 19 -22.47 2.25 1.42
N ILE A 20 -22.37 3.17 2.37
CA ILE A 20 -21.80 4.50 2.17
C ILE A 20 -20.29 4.37 1.90
N ALA A 21 -19.57 3.59 2.72
CA ALA A 21 -18.15 3.31 2.55
C ALA A 21 -17.88 2.70 1.17
N ALA A 22 -18.58 1.62 0.81
CA ALA A 22 -18.42 0.97 -0.50
C ALA A 22 -18.67 1.91 -1.70
N ARG A 23 -19.59 2.88 -1.57
CA ARG A 23 -19.84 3.88 -2.61
C ARG A 23 -18.73 4.92 -2.69
N ARG A 24 -18.21 5.37 -1.54
CA ARG A 24 -17.08 6.31 -1.47
C ARG A 24 -15.85 5.69 -2.10
N ASP A 25 -15.53 4.46 -1.71
CA ASP A 25 -14.30 3.78 -2.13
C ASP A 25 -14.36 3.48 -3.63
N LYS A 26 -15.52 3.09 -4.18
CA LYS A 26 -15.74 2.97 -5.63
C LYS A 26 -15.50 4.28 -6.39
N ARG A 27 -15.95 5.42 -5.84
CA ARG A 27 -15.73 6.73 -6.47
C ARG A 27 -14.26 7.12 -6.43
N GLN A 28 -13.57 6.82 -5.33
CA GLN A 28 -12.15 7.10 -5.18
C GLN A 28 -11.31 6.26 -6.14
N ALA A 29 -11.56 4.94 -6.22
CA ALA A 29 -10.92 4.07 -7.20
C ALA A 29 -11.18 4.51 -8.65
N ALA A 30 -12.42 4.92 -8.97
CA ALA A 30 -12.76 5.44 -10.30
C ALA A 30 -12.05 6.79 -10.59
N ALA A 31 -11.93 7.67 -9.59
CA ALA A 31 -11.20 8.92 -9.73
C ALA A 31 -9.69 8.68 -9.92
N LEU A 32 -9.13 7.68 -9.24
CA LEU A 32 -7.76 7.22 -9.43
C LEU A 32 -7.56 6.65 -10.85
N ALA A 33 -8.46 5.79 -11.32
CA ALA A 33 -8.43 5.26 -12.68
C ALA A 33 -8.55 6.36 -13.76
N ALA A 34 -9.21 7.48 -13.45
CA ALA A 34 -9.38 8.59 -14.39
C ALA A 34 -8.17 9.53 -14.47
N ARG A 35 -7.32 9.58 -13.44
CA ARG A 35 -6.17 10.50 -13.38
C ARG A 35 -4.87 9.91 -13.91
N ARG A 36 -4.78 8.58 -14.05
CA ARG A 36 -3.58 7.89 -14.53
C ARG A 36 -3.90 6.65 -15.33
N ASP A 37 -2.95 6.24 -16.16
CA ASP A 37 -3.04 5.00 -16.90
C ASP A 37 -2.81 3.78 -15.99
N ASN A 38 -3.45 2.66 -16.30
CA ASN A 38 -3.06 1.37 -15.75
C ASN A 38 -1.84 0.85 -16.50
N VAL A 39 -0.75 0.65 -15.77
CA VAL A 39 0.51 0.13 -16.32
C VAL A 39 0.62 -1.36 -16.05
N GLY A 40 1.24 -2.10 -16.96
CA GLY A 40 1.62 -3.49 -16.71
C GLY A 40 2.95 -3.61 -15.97
N ARG A 41 3.26 -4.81 -15.48
CA ARG A 41 4.45 -5.13 -14.67
C ARG A 41 5.76 -4.55 -15.22
N GLU A 42 6.10 -4.84 -16.47
CA GLU A 42 7.37 -4.37 -17.04
C GLU A 42 7.42 -2.85 -17.17
N ARG A 43 6.28 -2.19 -17.42
CA ARG A 43 6.22 -0.73 -17.45
C ARG A 43 6.37 -0.15 -16.06
N PHE A 44 5.74 -0.74 -15.04
CA PHE A 44 5.92 -0.37 -13.64
C PHE A 44 7.39 -0.46 -13.22
N ILE A 45 8.04 -1.59 -13.50
CA ILE A 45 9.48 -1.79 -13.21
C ILE A 45 10.32 -0.76 -13.96
N ALA A 46 10.04 -0.52 -15.23
CA ALA A 46 10.75 0.50 -16.01
C ALA A 46 10.55 1.92 -15.48
N MET A 47 9.40 2.23 -14.89
CA MET A 47 9.13 3.53 -14.28
C MET A 47 9.84 3.74 -12.95
N LEU A 48 10.21 2.65 -12.25
CA LEU A 48 11.05 2.67 -11.05
C LEU A 48 12.55 2.53 -11.37
N ALA A 49 12.91 2.39 -12.64
CA ALA A 49 14.31 2.29 -13.05
C ALA A 49 15.06 3.57 -12.64
N GLY A 50 16.04 3.42 -11.75
CA GLY A 50 16.82 4.52 -11.17
C GLY A 50 16.35 4.99 -9.78
N ASP A 51 15.20 4.51 -9.31
CA ASP A 51 14.71 4.76 -7.94
C ASP A 51 15.04 3.64 -6.97
N CYS A 52 15.08 2.40 -7.47
CA CYS A 52 15.43 1.22 -6.70
C CYS A 52 16.03 0.13 -7.60
N GLU A 53 16.54 -0.93 -6.97
CA GLU A 53 16.93 -2.16 -7.64
C GLU A 53 15.72 -2.87 -8.26
N ARG A 54 15.97 -3.61 -9.34
CA ARG A 54 14.92 -4.31 -10.09
C ARG A 54 14.15 -5.29 -9.19
N ASP A 55 14.82 -5.99 -8.29
CA ASP A 55 14.18 -6.97 -7.40
C ASP A 55 13.25 -6.31 -6.37
N VAL A 56 13.54 -5.07 -5.94
CA VAL A 56 12.63 -4.27 -5.12
C VAL A 56 11.39 -3.89 -5.93
N ALA A 57 11.56 -3.42 -7.17
CA ALA A 57 10.44 -3.09 -8.05
C ALA A 57 9.57 -4.32 -8.37
N GLU A 58 10.19 -5.47 -8.59
CA GLU A 58 9.48 -6.74 -8.82
C GLU A 58 8.70 -7.18 -7.58
N PHE A 59 9.33 -7.14 -6.40
CA PHE A 59 8.66 -7.40 -5.13
C PHE A 59 7.44 -6.49 -4.95
N LEU A 60 7.60 -5.17 -5.13
CA LEU A 60 6.50 -4.23 -4.95
C LEU A 60 5.36 -4.44 -5.92
N TRP A 61 5.65 -4.82 -7.17
CA TRP A 61 4.59 -5.17 -8.09
C TRP A 61 3.79 -6.36 -7.57
N ASP A 62 4.47 -7.45 -7.16
CA ASP A 62 3.82 -8.68 -6.73
C ASP A 62 3.07 -8.48 -5.39
N GLU A 63 3.62 -7.68 -4.48
CA GLU A 63 3.05 -7.37 -3.16
C GLU A 63 1.82 -6.46 -3.24
N LEU A 64 1.85 -5.42 -4.09
CA LEU A 64 0.77 -4.45 -4.20
C LEU A 64 -0.36 -4.91 -5.12
N GLN A 65 -0.10 -5.89 -6.00
CA GLN A 65 -1.08 -6.34 -6.98
C GLN A 65 -2.41 -6.80 -6.35
N PRO A 66 -2.46 -7.57 -5.24
CA PRO A 66 -3.71 -7.96 -4.59
C PRO A 66 -4.55 -6.76 -4.13
N GLU A 67 -3.91 -5.77 -3.51
CA GLU A 67 -4.56 -4.56 -2.99
C GLU A 67 -5.18 -3.71 -4.11
N TRP A 68 -4.51 -3.60 -5.26
CA TRP A 68 -5.03 -2.87 -6.42
C TRP A 68 -6.06 -3.69 -7.21
N ALA A 69 -5.89 -5.01 -7.29
CA ALA A 69 -6.79 -5.90 -8.01
C ALA A 69 -8.14 -6.10 -7.30
N TYR A 70 -8.23 -5.85 -6.00
CA TYR A 70 -9.48 -5.88 -5.23
C TYR A 70 -10.55 -4.94 -5.81
N TRP A 71 -10.14 -3.87 -6.49
CA TRP A 71 -11.04 -2.84 -6.98
C TRP A 71 -11.77 -3.26 -8.27
N PRO A 72 -13.11 -3.08 -8.36
CA PRO A 72 -13.89 -3.49 -9.54
C PRO A 72 -13.48 -2.82 -10.86
N VAL A 73 -12.75 -1.70 -10.79
CA VAL A 73 -12.25 -0.98 -11.98
C VAL A 73 -10.94 -1.56 -12.53
N GLY A 74 -10.42 -2.63 -11.91
CA GLY A 74 -9.24 -3.36 -12.38
C GLY A 74 -7.97 -2.51 -12.34
N LEU A 75 -7.70 -1.87 -11.19
CA LEU A 75 -6.49 -1.07 -11.02
C LEU A 75 -5.25 -1.97 -11.03
N THR A 76 -4.15 -1.43 -11.53
CA THR A 76 -2.81 -1.99 -11.33
C THR A 76 -1.96 -1.02 -10.53
N PRO A 77 -0.98 -1.50 -9.74
CA PRO A 77 -0.07 -0.63 -9.01
C PRO A 77 0.61 0.38 -9.95
N HIS A 78 0.77 1.61 -9.48
CA HIS A 78 1.48 2.66 -10.21
C HIS A 78 2.46 3.36 -9.27
N PRO A 79 3.70 3.69 -9.72
CA PRO A 79 4.72 4.27 -8.84
C PRO A 79 4.29 5.57 -8.16
N ASP A 80 3.45 6.35 -8.81
CA ASP A 80 3.02 7.66 -8.31
C ASP A 80 1.73 7.61 -7.48
N ASP A 81 1.14 6.42 -7.27
CA ASP A 81 -0.01 6.27 -6.38
C ASP A 81 0.42 6.49 -4.93
N ASP A 82 -0.29 7.37 -4.23
CA ASP A 82 -0.14 7.62 -2.79
C ASP A 82 -0.99 6.61 -2.02
N PHE A 83 -0.41 5.51 -1.55
CA PHE A 83 -1.16 4.37 -1.03
C PHE A 83 -2.02 4.70 0.21
N LEU A 84 -1.72 5.74 0.98
CA LEU A 84 -2.56 6.18 2.10
C LEU A 84 -3.65 7.20 1.73
N LYS A 85 -3.49 7.91 0.60
CA LYS A 85 -4.46 8.95 0.18
C LYS A 85 -5.34 8.53 -0.97
N ASP A 86 -4.82 7.67 -1.84
CA ASP A 86 -5.40 7.36 -3.13
C ASP A 86 -6.34 6.18 -3.09
N LEU A 87 -6.07 5.25 -2.17
CA LEU A 87 -6.89 4.10 -1.87
C LEU A 87 -7.11 4.04 -0.35
N PRO A 88 -8.23 3.47 0.12
CA PRO A 88 -8.48 3.26 1.55
C PRO A 88 -7.69 2.04 2.06
N ILE A 89 -6.37 2.04 1.84
CA ILE A 89 -5.45 1.04 2.38
C ILE A 89 -5.26 1.34 3.86
N ASP A 90 -5.15 0.28 4.68
CA ASP A 90 -4.88 0.42 6.10
C ASP A 90 -3.50 1.05 6.35
N ASP A 91 -3.35 1.85 7.40
CA ASP A 91 -2.07 2.49 7.70
C ASP A 91 -1.02 1.54 8.27
N GLU A 92 -1.44 0.32 8.64
CA GLU A 92 -0.58 -0.80 9.06
C GLU A 92 -0.01 -1.60 7.86
N GLU A 93 -0.68 -1.61 6.70
CA GLU A 93 -0.25 -2.39 5.50
C GLU A 93 1.20 -2.09 5.05
N PRO A 94 1.69 -0.84 5.03
CA PRO A 94 3.08 -0.57 4.66
C PRO A 94 4.12 -1.24 5.57
N GLN A 95 3.76 -1.47 6.84
CA GLN A 95 4.60 -2.22 7.77
C GLN A 95 4.62 -3.69 7.38
N ASP A 96 3.47 -4.29 7.07
CA ASP A 96 3.38 -5.69 6.63
C ASP A 96 4.19 -5.93 5.35
N TRP A 97 4.13 -5.02 4.38
CA TRP A 97 4.93 -5.11 3.14
C TRP A 97 6.44 -5.07 3.44
N LEU A 98 6.89 -4.25 4.40
CA LEU A 98 8.28 -4.24 4.85
C LEU A 98 8.67 -5.60 5.47
N GLU A 99 7.82 -6.13 6.34
CA GLU A 99 8.09 -7.41 7.01
C GLU A 99 8.20 -8.54 5.98
N HIS A 100 7.30 -8.60 5.01
CA HIS A 100 7.36 -9.56 3.90
C HIS A 100 8.63 -9.40 3.06
N TYR A 101 8.99 -8.17 2.70
CA TYR A 101 10.23 -7.87 1.98
C TYR A 101 11.46 -8.41 2.75
N CYS A 102 11.56 -8.08 4.04
CA CYS A 102 12.67 -8.51 4.89
C CYS A 102 12.71 -10.02 5.09
N ASN A 103 11.56 -10.65 5.38
CA ASN A 103 11.44 -12.09 5.58
C ASN A 103 11.87 -12.87 4.33
N SER A 104 11.48 -12.41 3.14
CA SER A 104 11.87 -13.04 1.87
C SER A 104 13.38 -13.05 1.60
N ARG A 105 14.14 -12.18 2.29
CA ARG A 105 15.58 -11.95 2.11
C ARG A 105 16.42 -12.28 3.35
N GLY A 106 15.81 -12.79 4.41
CA GLY A 106 16.50 -13.07 5.68
C GLY A 106 17.03 -11.82 6.38
N LEU A 107 16.37 -10.67 6.19
CA LEU A 107 16.73 -9.40 6.81
C LEU A 107 15.87 -9.15 8.06
N ASP A 108 16.40 -8.38 9.01
CA ASP A 108 15.62 -7.89 10.17
C ASP A 108 15.01 -6.53 9.84
N TRP A 109 13.67 -6.49 9.76
CA TRP A 109 12.92 -5.26 9.48
C TRP A 109 13.05 -4.23 10.60
N LYS A 110 13.36 -4.64 11.84
CA LYS A 110 13.53 -3.70 12.97
C LYS A 110 14.75 -2.80 12.83
N ARG A 111 15.67 -3.17 11.93
CA ARG A 111 16.86 -2.39 11.58
C ARG A 111 16.60 -1.37 10.47
N TRP A 112 15.38 -1.33 9.93
CA TRP A 112 15.05 -0.41 8.86
C TRP A 112 15.03 1.03 9.37
N ALA A 113 15.49 1.96 8.53
CA ALA A 113 15.41 3.37 8.88
C ALA A 113 13.94 3.80 8.96
N ASN A 114 13.56 4.62 9.94
CA ASN A 114 12.21 5.15 10.02
C ASN A 114 11.82 5.91 8.74
N TRP A 115 10.55 5.81 8.36
CA TRP A 115 10.00 6.63 7.28
C TRP A 115 10.07 8.12 7.64
N ASP A 116 10.58 8.92 6.72
CA ASP A 116 10.52 10.38 6.83
C ASP A 116 9.09 10.85 6.57
N ARG A 117 8.39 11.24 7.65
CA ARG A 117 6.98 11.68 7.59
C ARG A 117 6.74 12.92 6.72
N SER A 118 7.79 13.64 6.32
CA SER A 118 7.66 14.74 5.36
C SER A 118 7.51 14.24 3.91
N GLN A 119 7.89 13.00 3.63
CA GLN A 119 7.81 12.42 2.30
C GLN A 119 6.41 11.86 2.01
N PRO A 120 5.86 12.10 0.80
CA PRO A 120 4.63 11.47 0.35
C PRO A 120 4.74 9.95 0.36
N THR A 121 3.68 9.28 0.80
CA THR A 121 3.48 7.83 0.80
C THR A 121 3.19 7.29 -0.60
N THR A 122 4.00 7.69 -1.57
CA THR A 122 3.93 7.14 -2.92
C THR A 122 4.66 5.82 -3.00
N VAL A 123 4.19 4.91 -3.85
CA VAL A 123 4.87 3.63 -4.14
C VAL A 123 6.33 3.85 -4.52
N ARG A 124 6.64 4.91 -5.29
CA ARG A 124 8.00 5.30 -5.67
C ARG A 124 8.88 5.66 -4.48
N ASN A 125 8.37 6.47 -3.56
CA ASN A 125 9.15 6.82 -2.38
C ASN A 125 9.34 5.60 -1.46
N PHE A 126 8.35 4.72 -1.38
CA PHE A 126 8.46 3.46 -0.65
C PHE A 126 9.53 2.56 -1.26
N ALA A 127 9.58 2.45 -2.58
CA ALA A 127 10.64 1.74 -3.30
C ALA A 127 12.04 2.31 -3.02
N ARG A 128 12.19 3.64 -3.05
CA ARG A 128 13.46 4.31 -2.72
C ARG A 128 13.90 4.03 -1.29
N TRP A 129 12.95 4.00 -0.37
CA TRP A 129 13.22 3.74 1.05
C TRP A 129 13.56 2.26 1.30
N LEU A 130 12.91 1.32 0.62
CA LEU A 130 13.28 -0.10 0.62
C LEU A 130 14.64 -0.38 -0.06
N SER A 131 15.01 0.42 -1.05
CA SER A 131 16.32 0.32 -1.72
C SER A 131 17.45 0.84 -0.83
N LYS A 132 17.20 1.92 -0.07
CA LYS A 132 18.19 2.49 0.86
C LYS A 132 18.57 1.56 2.02
N GLY A 133 17.84 0.47 2.22
CA GLY A 133 18.25 -0.60 3.13
C GLY A 133 18.06 -0.27 4.61
N GLN A 134 18.70 -1.10 5.43
CA GLN A 134 18.79 -0.91 6.88
C GLN A 134 19.46 0.44 7.20
N ALA A 135 19.09 1.06 8.32
CA ALA A 135 19.88 2.16 8.87
C ALA A 135 21.35 1.73 8.89
N SER A 136 22.26 2.61 8.44
CA SER A 136 23.71 2.39 8.29
C SER A 136 24.27 1.30 9.20
N PRO A 137 25.23 0.48 8.73
CA PRO A 137 25.82 -0.56 9.57
C PRO A 137 26.24 0.08 10.89
N VAL A 138 25.62 -0.40 11.98
CA VAL A 138 26.20 -0.26 13.30
C VAL A 138 27.59 -0.85 13.12
N GLU A 139 28.62 0.01 13.13
CA GLU A 139 30.00 -0.45 13.26
C GLU A 139 30.00 -1.45 14.40
N ASP A 140 30.30 -2.71 14.08
CA ASP A 140 30.51 -3.75 15.08
C ASP A 140 31.54 -3.19 16.07
N ALA A 141 31.06 -2.76 17.23
CA ALA A 141 31.91 -2.31 18.31
C ALA A 141 32.70 -3.53 18.80
N ALA A 142 34.01 -3.41 18.63
CA ALA A 142 35.07 -4.35 18.93
C ALA A 142 35.02 -5.03 20.31
#